data_AF-A0A8R7PP13-F1
#
_entry.id   AF-A0A8R7PP13-F1
#
_cell.length_a   1.000
_cell.length_b   1.000
_cell.length_c   1.000
_cell.angle_alpha   90.00
_cell.angle_beta   90.00
_cell.angle_gamma   90.00
#
_symmetry.space_group_name_H-M   'P 1'
#
loop_
_entity.id
_entity.type
_entity.pdbx_description
1 polymer ?
#
loop_
_entity_poly.entity_id
_entity_poly.type
_entity_poly.pdbx_seq_one_letter_code
_entity_poly.pdbx_strand_id
1 'polypeptide(L)'
;MDNLAYFCQGMEDLTSFSCLMHLLLDCCPKLNFLFPSSLRLPNLRSLQIRFCDSLERVFDESVAAEHALPRLQSLQLWELPELSCICGRVLPSLKDLKVKGCAKLKGIPIGVTENNPFFATIIGETQWWNDLVWVDGSIKRWILFRNWGPLLPHFATEG
;
A
#
# COMPACT_ATOMS: atom_id res chain seq x y z
N MET A 1 -11.26 3.70 -23.42
CA MET A 1 -10.41 3.18 -22.34
C MET A 1 -10.75 4.00 -21.12
N ASP A 2 -11.42 3.35 -20.19
CA ASP A 2 -12.42 3.97 -19.33
C ASP A 2 -11.85 4.94 -18.29
N ASN A 3 -12.63 5.99 -18.05
CA ASN A 3 -12.33 7.14 -17.18
C ASN A 3 -12.42 6.76 -15.70
N LEU A 4 -11.59 5.83 -15.23
CA LEU A 4 -11.65 5.34 -13.86
C LEU A 4 -11.04 6.36 -12.89
N ALA A 5 -11.80 7.40 -12.55
CA ALA A 5 -11.44 8.35 -11.50
C ALA A 5 -11.48 7.70 -10.10
N TYR A 6 -12.26 6.63 -9.96
CA TYR A 6 -12.47 5.86 -8.73
C TYR A 6 -12.65 4.38 -9.07
N PHE A 7 -11.96 3.48 -8.36
CA PHE A 7 -12.08 2.03 -8.60
C PHE A 7 -13.43 1.46 -8.16
N CYS A 8 -14.14 2.11 -7.23
CA CYS A 8 -15.41 1.62 -6.66
C CYS A 8 -16.47 2.73 -6.48
N GLN A 9 -16.67 3.59 -7.49
CA GLN A 9 -17.71 4.62 -7.40
C GLN A 9 -19.10 3.98 -7.29
N GLY A 10 -19.84 4.27 -6.21
CA GLY A 10 -21.23 3.85 -6.03
C GLY A 10 -21.47 2.46 -5.45
N MET A 11 -20.44 1.78 -4.91
CA MET A 11 -20.63 0.52 -4.19
C MET A 11 -20.52 0.74 -2.67
N GLU A 12 -21.65 0.72 -1.98
CA GLU A 12 -21.75 0.97 -0.54
C GLU A 12 -21.37 -0.26 0.30
N ASP A 13 -21.51 -1.48 -0.24
CA ASP A 13 -21.12 -2.73 0.42
C ASP A 13 -20.44 -3.70 -0.54
N LEU A 14 -19.11 -3.77 -0.46
CA LEU A 14 -18.27 -4.66 -1.25
C LEU A 14 -17.73 -5.85 -0.46
N THR A 15 -18.48 -6.29 0.54
CA THR A 15 -18.25 -7.58 1.22
C THR A 15 -18.24 -8.76 0.23
N SER A 16 -18.74 -8.57 -0.99
CA SER A 16 -18.72 -9.52 -2.11
C SER A 16 -17.34 -9.83 -2.69
N PHE A 17 -16.30 -9.01 -2.45
CA PHE A 17 -14.92 -9.34 -2.83
C PHE A 17 -14.20 -10.19 -1.77
N SER A 18 -14.96 -11.05 -1.08
CA SER A 18 -14.41 -11.97 -0.08
C SER A 18 -13.39 -12.94 -0.68
N CYS A 19 -13.41 -13.20 -1.98
CA CYS A 19 -12.40 -14.04 -2.65
C CYS A 19 -11.19 -13.26 -3.18
N LEU A 20 -11.22 -11.92 -3.15
CA LEU A 20 -10.13 -11.11 -3.71
C LEU A 20 -8.90 -11.16 -2.79
N MET A 21 -7.87 -11.86 -3.26
CA MET A 21 -6.61 -12.05 -2.53
C MET A 21 -5.46 -11.21 -3.08
N HIS A 22 -5.50 -10.89 -4.37
CA HIS A 22 -4.45 -10.15 -5.07
C HIS A 22 -5.10 -9.06 -5.92
N LEU A 23 -4.60 -7.83 -5.79
CA LEU A 23 -5.04 -6.70 -6.60
C LEU A 23 -3.82 -6.04 -7.22
N LEU A 24 -3.83 -5.90 -8.54
CA LEU A 24 -2.85 -5.16 -9.32
C LEU A 24 -3.55 -4.02 -10.04
N LEU A 25 -3.04 -2.82 -9.87
CA LEU A 25 -3.44 -1.63 -10.61
C LEU A 25 -2.21 -1.10 -11.35
N ASP A 26 -2.36 -0.94 -12.65
CA ASP A 26 -1.27 -0.61 -13.54
C ASP A 26 -1.74 0.48 -14.50
N CYS A 27 -0.97 1.56 -14.62
CA CYS A 27 -1.23 2.66 -15.55
C CYS A 27 -2.65 3.24 -15.42
N CYS A 28 -3.03 3.67 -14.20
CA CYS A 28 -4.32 4.33 -13.95
C CYS A 28 -4.12 5.84 -13.67
N PRO A 29 -3.87 6.67 -14.71
CA PRO A 29 -3.40 8.05 -14.54
C PRO A 29 -4.45 9.02 -13.98
N LYS A 30 -5.74 8.67 -14.00
CA LYS A 30 -6.84 9.50 -13.47
C LYS A 30 -7.30 9.07 -12.07
N LEU A 31 -6.71 8.03 -11.50
CA LEU A 31 -7.16 7.46 -10.24
C LEU A 31 -6.63 8.31 -9.08
N ASN A 32 -7.50 9.10 -8.46
CA ASN A 32 -7.12 9.94 -7.32
C ASN A 32 -7.21 9.19 -5.99
N PHE A 33 -8.20 8.29 -5.88
CA PHE A 33 -8.48 7.48 -4.70
C PHE A 33 -8.85 6.06 -5.11
N LEU A 34 -8.26 5.08 -4.43
CA LEU A 34 -8.49 3.67 -4.73
C LEU A 34 -9.76 3.16 -4.07
N PHE A 35 -9.88 3.36 -2.76
CA PHE A 35 -10.88 2.69 -1.96
C PHE A 35 -11.79 3.69 -1.24
N PRO A 36 -13.12 3.63 -1.47
CA PRO A 36 -14.07 4.43 -0.72
C PRO A 36 -14.10 3.98 0.73
N SER A 37 -14.68 4.80 1.59
CA SER A 37 -14.51 4.62 3.03
C SER A 37 -15.19 3.38 3.62
N SER A 38 -16.20 2.88 2.94
CA SER A 38 -16.95 1.68 3.30
C SER A 38 -16.28 0.37 2.85
N LEU A 39 -15.25 0.43 2.01
CA LEU A 39 -14.68 -0.77 1.41
C LEU A 39 -13.87 -1.59 2.41
N ARG A 40 -14.20 -2.88 2.47
CA ARG A 40 -13.48 -3.90 3.23
C ARG A 40 -13.06 -5.01 2.27
N LEU A 41 -11.76 -5.31 2.21
CA LEU A 41 -11.21 -6.44 1.49
C LEU A 41 -10.57 -7.40 2.50
N PRO A 42 -11.39 -8.18 3.22
CA PRO A 42 -10.94 -8.94 4.40
C PRO A 42 -9.90 -10.02 4.06
N ASN A 43 -9.84 -10.46 2.80
CA ASN A 43 -8.96 -11.53 2.34
C ASN A 43 -7.84 -11.06 1.42
N LEU A 44 -7.72 -9.75 1.16
CA LEU A 44 -6.65 -9.22 0.33
C LEU A 44 -5.31 -9.45 1.03
N ARG A 45 -4.39 -10.12 0.34
CA ARG A 45 -3.04 -10.43 0.82
C ARG A 45 -1.97 -9.63 0.10
N SER A 46 -2.20 -9.29 -1.18
CA SER A 46 -1.25 -8.53 -1.99
C SER A 46 -1.93 -7.39 -2.72
N LEU A 47 -1.34 -6.20 -2.61
CA LEU A 47 -1.73 -5.01 -3.36
C LEU A 47 -0.51 -4.46 -4.10
N GLN A 48 -0.65 -4.29 -5.40
CA GLN A 48 0.39 -3.72 -6.27
C GLN A 48 -0.21 -2.56 -7.05
N ILE A 49 0.43 -1.40 -6.99
CA ILE A 49 0.00 -0.18 -7.68
C ILE A 49 1.21 0.38 -8.43
N ARG A 50 1.05 0.61 -9.73
CA ARG A 50 2.13 1.05 -10.63
C ARG A 50 1.64 2.14 -11.58
N PHE A 51 2.46 3.18 -11.77
CA PHE A 51 2.24 4.23 -12.77
C PHE A 51 0.86 4.91 -12.68
N CYS A 52 0.42 5.20 -11.45
CA CYS A 52 -0.82 5.93 -11.18
C CYS A 52 -0.48 7.35 -10.72
N ASP A 53 -0.17 8.21 -11.68
CA ASP A 53 0.46 9.51 -11.41
C ASP A 53 -0.39 10.47 -10.59
N SER A 54 -1.73 10.39 -10.69
CA SER A 54 -2.65 11.25 -9.92
C SER A 54 -3.09 10.64 -8.58
N LEU A 55 -2.57 9.48 -8.19
CA LEU A 55 -3.01 8.80 -6.96
C LEU A 55 -2.43 9.50 -5.73
N GLU A 56 -3.26 10.28 -5.04
CA GLU A 56 -2.84 11.00 -3.83
C GLU A 56 -2.92 10.12 -2.58
N ARG A 57 -3.97 9.28 -2.49
CA ARG A 57 -4.24 8.41 -1.34
C ARG A 57 -4.78 7.05 -1.76
N VAL A 58 -4.35 5.98 -1.08
CA VAL A 58 -4.91 4.63 -1.31
C VAL A 58 -6.29 4.49 -0.66
N PHE A 59 -6.47 5.05 0.54
CA PHE A 59 -7.72 5.06 1.29
C PHE A 59 -8.22 6.48 1.58
N ASP A 60 -9.54 6.66 1.61
CA ASP A 60 -10.14 7.88 2.10
C ASP A 60 -9.98 8.03 3.64
N GLU A 61 -9.90 9.27 4.12
CA GLU A 61 -9.54 9.67 5.49
C GLU A 61 -10.51 9.19 6.58
N SER A 62 -11.71 8.76 6.19
CA SER A 62 -12.77 8.34 7.13
C SER A 62 -12.71 6.86 7.54
N VAL A 63 -11.74 6.07 7.04
CA VAL A 63 -11.67 4.63 7.33
C VAL A 63 -10.68 4.29 8.43
N ALA A 64 -11.15 3.49 9.37
CA ALA A 64 -10.27 2.66 10.17
C ALA A 64 -9.66 1.56 9.28
N ALA A 65 -8.55 1.87 8.59
CA ALA A 65 -7.88 0.96 7.64
C ALA A 65 -7.52 -0.42 8.24
N GLU A 66 -7.38 -0.48 9.57
CA GLU A 66 -7.25 -1.70 10.38
C GLU A 66 -8.37 -2.73 10.10
N HIS A 67 -9.58 -2.27 9.78
CA HIS A 67 -10.73 -3.09 9.42
C HIS A 67 -10.86 -3.33 7.90
N ALA A 68 -10.26 -2.47 7.09
CA ALA A 68 -10.39 -2.53 5.63
C ALA A 68 -9.50 -3.63 5.03
N LEU A 69 -8.25 -3.74 5.50
CA LEU A 69 -7.24 -4.67 4.98
C LEU A 69 -6.56 -5.49 6.09
N PRO A 70 -7.31 -6.27 6.89
CA PRO A 70 -6.75 -6.96 8.06
C PRO A 70 -5.71 -8.02 7.70
N ARG A 71 -5.74 -8.55 6.47
CA ARG A 71 -4.87 -9.65 6.00
C ARG A 71 -3.83 -9.24 4.96
N LEU A 72 -3.66 -7.95 4.68
CA LEU A 72 -2.70 -7.50 3.69
C LEU A 72 -1.28 -7.76 4.19
N GLN A 73 -0.54 -8.58 3.45
CA GLN A 73 0.82 -8.99 3.79
C GLN A 73 1.86 -8.31 2.90
N SER A 74 1.53 -8.03 1.64
CA SER A 74 2.43 -7.42 0.68
C SER A 74 1.81 -6.19 0.02
N LEU A 75 2.52 -5.07 0.09
CA LEU A 75 2.17 -3.81 -0.56
C LEU A 75 3.32 -3.36 -1.44
N GLN A 76 3.04 -3.09 -2.72
CA GLN A 76 4.03 -2.62 -3.67
C GLN A 76 3.53 -1.35 -4.37
N LEU A 77 4.34 -0.30 -4.31
CA LEU A 77 4.04 1.04 -4.79
C LEU A 77 5.16 1.49 -5.72
N TRP A 78 4.83 1.75 -6.98
CA TRP A 78 5.81 2.03 -8.04
C TRP A 78 5.39 3.24 -8.85
N GLU A 79 6.28 4.23 -8.95
CA GLU A 79 6.09 5.44 -9.75
C GLU A 79 4.74 6.10 -9.44
N LEU A 80 4.57 6.52 -8.17
CA LEU A 80 3.38 7.19 -7.66
C LEU A 80 3.78 8.57 -7.11
N PRO A 81 4.08 9.54 -7.99
CA PRO A 81 4.67 10.82 -7.61
C PRO A 81 3.78 11.65 -6.68
N GLU A 82 2.46 11.55 -6.83
CA GLU A 82 1.48 12.31 -6.02
C GLU A 82 1.07 11.60 -4.73
N LEU A 83 1.48 10.33 -4.53
CA LEU A 83 1.07 9.56 -3.37
C LEU A 83 1.69 10.11 -2.10
N SER A 84 0.86 10.68 -1.23
CA SER A 84 1.29 11.30 0.03
C SER A 84 0.95 10.45 1.25
N CYS A 85 -0.10 9.63 1.18
CA CYS A 85 -0.56 8.80 2.28
C CYS A 85 -1.15 7.47 1.78
N ILE A 86 -0.76 6.36 2.40
CA ILE A 86 -1.37 5.06 2.10
C ILE A 86 -2.69 4.94 2.85
N CYS A 87 -2.67 5.05 4.18
CA CYS A 87 -3.86 5.12 5.01
C CYS A 87 -3.61 5.92 6.29
N GLY A 88 -4.68 6.47 6.86
CA GLY A 88 -4.61 7.24 8.12
C GLY A 88 -4.36 6.39 9.38
N ARG A 89 -4.11 5.07 9.23
CA ARG A 89 -3.89 4.11 10.33
C ARG A 89 -2.83 3.08 9.95
N VAL A 90 -2.70 2.04 10.77
CA VAL A 90 -1.73 0.95 10.57
C VAL A 90 -2.34 -0.26 9.87
N LEU A 91 -1.53 -0.99 9.11
CA LEU A 91 -1.86 -2.30 8.54
C LEU A 91 -1.25 -3.39 9.43
N PRO A 92 -2.06 -4.18 10.16
CA PRO A 92 -1.58 -5.07 11.22
C PRO A 92 -0.85 -6.32 10.70
N SER A 93 -1.06 -6.71 9.45
CA SER A 93 -0.49 -7.92 8.85
C SER A 93 0.60 -7.63 7.81
N LEU A 94 0.96 -6.36 7.59
CA LEU A 94 1.84 -5.95 6.50
C LEU A 94 3.29 -6.34 6.77
N LYS A 95 3.80 -7.35 6.06
CA LYS A 95 5.16 -7.88 6.22
C LYS A 95 6.12 -7.36 5.16
N ASP A 96 5.65 -7.11 3.95
CA ASP A 96 6.48 -6.71 2.82
C ASP A 96 5.96 -5.41 2.22
N LEU A 97 6.73 -4.34 2.35
CA LEU A 97 6.45 -3.05 1.73
C LEU A 97 7.54 -2.73 0.72
N LYS A 98 7.16 -2.48 -0.53
CA LYS A 98 8.09 -2.04 -1.57
C LYS A 98 7.65 -0.69 -2.12
N VAL A 99 8.54 0.29 -2.12
CA VAL A 99 8.25 1.67 -2.54
C VAL A 99 9.32 2.17 -3.50
N LYS A 100 8.93 2.61 -4.69
CA LYS A 100 9.82 3.19 -5.69
C LYS A 100 9.14 4.38 -6.37
N GLY A 101 9.83 5.50 -6.55
CA GLY A 101 9.30 6.66 -7.26
C GLY A 101 8.09 7.28 -6.55
N CYS A 102 8.04 7.23 -5.22
CA CYS A 102 6.94 7.77 -4.40
C CYS A 102 7.45 8.89 -3.47
N ALA A 103 7.96 9.98 -4.04
CA ALA A 103 8.70 11.01 -3.30
C ALA A 103 7.87 11.76 -2.25
N LYS A 104 6.54 11.89 -2.43
CA LYS A 104 5.65 12.57 -1.48
C LYS A 104 5.23 11.69 -0.30
N LEU A 105 5.47 10.38 -0.36
CA LEU A 105 5.04 9.44 0.66
C LEU A 105 5.96 9.52 1.87
N LYS A 106 5.50 10.16 2.96
CA LYS A 106 6.30 10.38 4.16
C LYS A 106 5.97 9.43 5.33
N GLY A 107 4.90 8.67 5.23
CA GLY A 107 4.43 7.76 6.29
C GLY A 107 4.26 6.35 5.78
N ILE A 108 4.57 5.37 6.64
CA ILE A 108 4.35 3.95 6.35
C ILE A 108 3.30 3.36 7.31
N PRO A 109 2.31 2.62 6.82
CA PRO A 109 1.21 2.13 7.64
C PRO A 109 1.56 0.76 8.25
N ILE A 110 2.60 0.68 9.07
CA ILE A 110 3.03 -0.59 9.68
C ILE A 110 2.43 -0.73 11.08
N GLY A 111 1.73 -1.84 11.33
CA GLY A 111 1.09 -2.14 12.61
C GLY A 111 1.91 -2.97 13.59
N VAL A 112 3.25 -2.98 13.45
CA VAL A 112 4.12 -3.64 14.42
C VAL A 112 4.08 -2.87 15.73
N THR A 113 3.87 -3.60 16.83
CA THR A 113 3.91 -3.05 18.19
C THR A 113 4.61 -4.05 19.11
N GLU A 114 4.99 -3.64 20.31
CA GLU A 114 5.59 -4.54 21.30
C GLU A 114 4.65 -5.70 21.68
N ASN A 115 3.33 -5.50 21.56
CA ASN A 115 2.30 -6.52 21.85
C ASN A 115 2.05 -7.48 20.68
N ASN A 116 2.48 -7.15 19.47
CA ASN A 116 2.40 -8.00 18.29
C ASN A 116 3.66 -7.83 17.43
N PRO A 117 4.82 -8.32 17.90
CA PRO A 117 6.08 -8.14 17.21
C PRO A 117 6.14 -9.10 16.01
N PHE A 118 6.30 -8.52 14.82
CA PHE A 118 6.69 -9.25 13.62
C PHE A 118 7.72 -8.43 12.85
N PHE A 119 8.58 -9.11 12.10
CA PHE A 119 9.53 -8.43 11.24
C PHE A 119 8.87 -8.00 9.94
N ALA A 120 8.98 -6.71 9.61
CA ALA A 120 8.56 -6.17 8.34
C ALA A 120 9.79 -5.88 7.47
N THR A 121 9.78 -6.32 6.23
CA THR A 121 10.79 -5.98 5.22
C THR A 121 10.30 -4.80 4.42
N ILE A 122 11.09 -3.74 4.38
CA ILE A 122 10.82 -2.56 3.58
C ILE A 122 11.90 -2.44 2.52
N ILE A 123 11.49 -2.37 1.26
CA ILE A 123 12.38 -2.14 0.12
C ILE A 123 12.06 -0.77 -0.44
N GLY A 124 13.07 0.09 -0.52
CA GLY A 124 12.85 1.43 -1.03
C GLY A 124 14.11 2.15 -1.46
N GLU A 125 13.93 3.39 -1.91
CA GLU A 125 15.03 4.30 -2.17
C GLU A 125 15.60 4.82 -0.85
N THR A 126 16.93 4.92 -0.75
CA THR A 126 17.59 5.37 0.49
C THR A 126 17.19 6.79 0.88
N GLN A 127 17.01 7.68 -0.10
CA GLN A 127 16.58 9.06 0.14
C GLN A 127 15.17 9.08 0.74
N TRP A 128 14.22 8.36 0.11
CA TRP A 128 12.87 8.19 0.63
C TRP A 128 12.86 7.65 2.06
N TRP A 129 13.65 6.60 2.34
CA TRP A 129 13.75 6.01 3.67
C TRP A 129 14.21 7.01 4.75
N ASN A 130 15.18 7.86 4.40
CA ASN A 130 15.71 8.87 5.30
C ASN A 130 14.72 10.01 5.55
N ASP A 131 13.85 10.31 4.58
CA ASP A 131 12.84 11.37 4.65
C ASP A 131 11.53 10.93 5.34
N LEU A 132 11.41 9.64 5.71
CA LEU A 132 10.23 9.12 6.41
C LEU A 132 10.03 9.77 7.78
N VAL A 133 8.80 10.17 8.04
CA VAL A 133 8.33 10.66 9.35
C VAL A 133 7.80 9.49 10.15
N TRP A 134 8.40 9.25 11.32
CA TRP A 134 8.09 8.11 12.18
C TRP A 134 7.17 8.56 13.32
N VAL A 135 6.00 7.94 13.42
CA VAL A 135 5.06 8.19 14.53
C VAL A 135 5.59 7.58 15.83
N ASP A 136 6.18 6.39 15.74
CA ASP A 136 6.87 5.74 16.85
C ASP A 136 8.25 5.28 16.37
N GLY A 137 9.32 5.81 16.97
CA GLY A 137 10.69 5.41 16.65
C GLY A 137 11.00 3.98 17.09
N SER A 138 10.24 3.43 18.03
CA SER A 138 10.45 2.11 18.63
C SER A 138 10.24 0.98 17.63
N ILE A 139 9.41 1.20 16.60
CA ILE A 139 9.10 0.16 15.59
C ILE A 139 10.26 -0.10 14.64
N LYS A 140 11.21 0.84 14.50
CA LYS A 140 12.36 0.73 13.58
C LYS A 140 13.17 -0.55 13.81
N ARG A 141 13.26 -1.01 15.06
CA ARG A 141 14.00 -2.24 15.41
C ARG A 141 13.40 -3.51 14.80
N TRP A 142 12.11 -3.48 14.44
CA TRP A 142 11.38 -4.59 13.84
C TRP A 142 11.34 -4.50 12.30
N ILE A 143 11.97 -3.47 11.74
CA ILE A 143 11.93 -3.19 10.33
C ILE A 143 13.30 -3.46 9.73
N LEU A 144 13.32 -4.37 8.75
CA LEU A 144 14.48 -4.60 7.92
C LEU A 144 14.35 -3.77 6.65
N PHE A 145 15.07 -2.65 6.60
CA PHE A 145 15.18 -1.87 5.37
C PHE A 145 16.22 -2.46 4.42
N ARG A 146 15.88 -2.55 3.14
CA ARG A 146 16.79 -2.92 2.06
C ARG A 146 16.64 -1.90 0.92
N ASN A 147 17.77 -1.53 0.32
CA ASN A 147 17.72 -0.80 -0.93
C ASN A 147 17.18 -1.70 -2.04
N TRP A 148 16.63 -1.07 -3.09
CA TRP A 148 16.37 -1.78 -4.34
C TRP A 148 17.65 -2.44 -4.84
N GLY A 149 17.70 -3.77 -4.80
CA GLY A 149 18.70 -4.54 -5.51
C GLY A 149 18.43 -4.53 -7.02
N PRO A 150 19.36 -5.04 -7.85
CA PRO A 150 19.06 -5.30 -9.24
C PRO A 150 17.75 -6.11 -9.30
N LEU A 151 16.79 -5.63 -10.09
CA LEU A 151 15.51 -6.28 -10.31
C LEU A 151 15.81 -7.75 -10.65
N LEU A 152 15.58 -8.68 -9.74
CA LEU A 152 15.46 -10.07 -10.15
C LEU A 152 14.18 -10.14 -11.00
N PRO A 153 14.29 -10.48 -12.29
CA PRO A 153 13.14 -10.57 -13.18
C PRO A 153 12.42 -11.89 -12.87
N HIS A 154 11.71 -11.97 -11.74
CA HIS A 154 10.97 -13.18 -11.38
C HIS A 154 9.45 -13.07 -11.53
N PHE A 155 8.95 -11.99 -12.14
CA PHE A 155 7.55 -11.90 -12.58
C PHE A 155 7.43 -11.24 -13.96
N ALA A 156 8.31 -11.63 -14.89
CA ALA A 156 8.04 -11.49 -16.31
C ALA A 156 7.73 -12.89 -16.85
N THR A 157 6.61 -13.00 -17.56
CA THR A 157 6.10 -14.14 -18.35
C THR A 157 5.60 -15.35 -17.54
N GLU A 158 4.32 -15.33 -17.16
CA GLU A 158 3.47 -16.48 -17.50
C GLU A 158 3.09 -16.29 -18.98
N GLY A 159 3.47 -17.27 -19.81
CA GLY A 159 3.09 -17.37 -21.21
C GLY A 159 1.75 -18.07 -21.40
#